data_AF-A0A2T7NXH9-F1
#
_entry.id   AF-A0A2T7NXH9-F1
#
_cell.length_a   1.000
_cell.length_b   1.000
_cell.length_c   1.000
_cell.angle_alpha   90.00
_cell.angle_beta   90.00
_cell.angle_gamma   90.00
#
_symmetry.space_group_name_H-M   'P 1'
#
loop_
_entity.id
_entity.type
_entity.pdbx_description
1 polymer ?
#
loop_
_entity_poly.entity_id
_entity_poly.type
_entity_poly.pdbx_seq_one_letter_code
_entity_poly.pdbx_strand_id
1 'polypeptide(L)'
;MRKRKRLLLAALLISIVLGVLYFVTGHSFWQSLLFENQVTFDPQSVNFKSYIGELSPSDRLNPSMRHGFNLIASNDLSSTRPVPDARPILCKTFFPASPSLPSTTIIVTFHNEARSVLLRTLVSILIRSPLSLVKEIILVDDFSDNASDGLELDSLPKVKVIRNEKREGAVRSRIRGSDVAKGDVLTFLDSHCEVTDGWLEPLLATIKQNPTSIVSPVIDEIDGMSFEYIPRMEFVRGGFDWSLHFKWESLPNSGVAKQDATDAFLTPVISGGIFSIRKDWFRKLGKYDVQLSVLGGENFELSFRGWMCGGDLRIAPCSHVGHVHRRQPPYIFPEGGPASTYLKLPISDELGYGHIQQGSGCVDLDVGQLPVIAKLRQCVQNKDTQDWSWRRKGIIVSNGMCLSVSPSETQLYVIIKFCDFTDNQRWIRQEKQIVHEATGKCLDSRKVKTGLQVSDCDEQQDSQKWDITMETTINLEKDYLDSY
;
A
#
# COMPACT_ATOMS: atom_id res chain seq x y z
N MET A 1 47.70 51.47 0.73
CA MET A 1 46.82 52.38 -0.04
C MET A 1 46.82 52.11 -1.55
N ARG A 2 47.97 52.19 -2.27
CA ARG A 2 48.03 52.00 -3.75
C ARG A 2 47.66 50.59 -4.25
N LYS A 3 48.05 49.51 -3.58
CA LYS A 3 47.69 48.12 -3.97
C LYS A 3 46.18 47.84 -3.85
N ARG A 4 45.53 48.28 -2.76
CA ARG A 4 44.07 48.17 -2.59
C ARG A 4 43.28 48.92 -3.66
N LYS A 5 43.73 50.13 -4.04
CA LYS A 5 43.11 50.89 -5.14
C LYS A 5 43.23 50.17 -6.50
N ARG A 6 44.37 49.52 -6.78
CA ARG A 6 44.56 48.74 -8.02
C ARG A 6 43.69 47.47 -8.05
N LEU A 7 43.55 46.78 -6.92
CA LEU A 7 42.65 45.61 -6.78
C LEU A 7 41.18 46.00 -6.96
N LEU A 8 40.75 47.12 -6.36
CA LEU A 8 39.40 47.64 -6.54
C LEU A 8 39.13 48.05 -7.99
N LEU A 9 40.09 48.69 -8.66
CA LEU A 9 39.96 49.02 -10.08
C LEU A 9 39.89 47.78 -10.97
N ALA A 10 40.70 46.76 -10.68
CA ALA A 10 40.67 45.49 -11.41
C ALA A 10 39.35 44.75 -11.21
N ALA A 11 38.83 44.70 -9.97
CA ALA A 11 37.52 44.11 -9.69
C ALA A 11 36.39 44.87 -10.40
N LEU A 12 36.42 46.21 -10.40
CA LEU A 12 35.44 47.04 -11.10
C LEU A 12 35.48 46.80 -12.61
N LEU A 13 36.67 46.71 -13.21
CA LEU A 13 36.85 46.40 -14.63
C LEU A 13 36.33 45.00 -14.97
N ILE A 14 36.59 44.00 -14.14
CA ILE A 14 36.06 42.64 -14.32
C ILE A 14 34.53 42.65 -14.25
N SER A 15 33.93 43.34 -13.27
CA SER A 15 32.47 43.45 -13.15
C SER A 15 31.84 44.15 -14.36
N ILE A 16 32.48 45.20 -14.88
CA ILE A 16 32.00 45.89 -16.09
C ILE A 16 32.09 44.97 -17.31
N VAL A 17 33.21 44.25 -17.48
CA VAL A 17 33.39 43.31 -18.59
C VAL A 17 32.36 42.17 -18.53
N LEU A 18 32.12 41.62 -17.34
CA LEU A 18 31.09 40.58 -17.13
C LEU A 18 29.68 41.12 -17.38
N GLY A 19 29.38 42.36 -16.96
CA GLY A 19 28.09 43.01 -17.23
C GLY A 19 27.85 43.28 -18.72
N VAL A 20 28.90 43.69 -19.45
CA VAL A 20 28.84 43.88 -20.90
C VAL A 20 28.69 42.54 -21.61
N LEU A 21 29.45 41.51 -21.23
CA LEU A 21 29.28 40.16 -21.76
C LEU A 21 27.86 39.62 -21.50
N TYR A 22 27.30 39.83 -20.31
CA TYR A 22 25.92 39.46 -19.98
C TYR A 22 24.89 40.14 -20.88
N PHE A 23 25.04 41.44 -21.13
CA PHE A 23 24.16 42.18 -22.03
C PHE A 23 24.32 41.78 -23.50
N VAL A 24 25.54 41.51 -23.95
CA VAL A 24 25.83 41.19 -25.36
C VAL A 24 25.40 39.77 -25.73
N THR A 25 25.59 38.80 -24.84
CA THR A 25 25.25 37.39 -25.13
C THR A 25 23.82 37.03 -24.73
N GLY A 26 23.13 37.90 -23.98
CA GLY A 26 21.75 37.71 -23.55
C GLY A 26 21.59 36.71 -22.39
N HIS A 27 20.44 36.78 -21.71
CA HIS A 27 20.12 35.96 -20.54
C HIS A 27 20.12 34.44 -20.86
N SER A 28 19.74 34.06 -22.08
CA SER A 28 19.69 32.69 -22.56
C SER A 28 21.07 32.03 -22.69
N PHE A 29 22.10 32.78 -23.11
CA PHE A 29 23.47 32.27 -23.20
C PHE A 29 24.07 32.00 -21.83
N TRP A 30 23.84 32.90 -20.86
CA TRP A 30 24.30 32.70 -19.49
C TRP A 30 23.52 31.60 -18.76
N GLN A 31 22.23 31.41 -19.06
CA GLN A 31 21.51 30.21 -18.63
C GLN A 31 22.19 28.95 -19.18
N SER A 32 22.55 28.90 -20.47
CA SER A 32 23.23 27.74 -21.05
C SER A 32 24.63 27.45 -20.47
N LEU A 33 25.34 28.47 -19.99
CA LEU A 33 26.63 28.34 -19.29
C LEU A 33 26.49 27.98 -17.79
N LEU A 34 25.36 28.31 -17.17
CA LEU A 34 25.03 27.97 -15.78
C LEU A 34 24.29 26.63 -15.65
N PHE A 35 23.82 26.04 -16.75
CA PHE A 35 23.33 24.66 -16.79
C PHE A 35 24.51 23.70 -16.68
N GLU A 36 24.90 23.46 -15.43
CA GLU A 36 25.57 22.26 -14.96
C GLU A 36 25.03 21.04 -15.73
N ASN A 37 25.92 20.33 -16.45
CA ASN A 37 25.68 19.15 -17.29
C ASN A 37 24.36 18.44 -16.93
N GLN A 38 23.27 18.77 -17.61
CA GLN A 38 22.03 18.03 -17.41
C GLN A 38 22.28 16.61 -17.91
N VAL A 39 22.24 15.66 -16.97
CA VAL A 39 22.28 14.23 -17.30
C VAL A 39 21.04 13.96 -18.14
N THR A 40 21.20 13.87 -19.45
CA THR A 40 20.15 13.46 -20.39
C THR A 40 20.32 11.97 -20.67
N PHE A 41 19.22 11.22 -20.69
CA PHE A 41 19.23 9.82 -21.09
C PHE A 41 18.83 9.71 -22.56
N ASP A 42 19.69 9.07 -23.37
CA ASP A 42 19.35 8.68 -24.74
C ASP A 42 18.91 7.20 -24.75
N PRO A 43 17.64 6.90 -25.01
CA PRO A 43 17.15 5.53 -25.04
C PRO A 43 17.78 4.66 -26.12
N GLN A 44 18.37 5.24 -27.18
CA GLN A 44 19.05 4.47 -28.22
C GLN A 44 20.39 3.89 -27.73
N SER A 45 20.92 4.38 -26.62
CA SER A 45 22.16 3.88 -26.02
C SER A 45 22.04 2.49 -25.39
N VAL A 46 20.82 1.98 -25.19
CA VAL A 46 20.56 0.70 -24.52
C VAL A 46 20.08 -0.35 -25.53
N ASN A 47 20.74 -1.51 -25.57
CA ASN A 47 20.28 -2.64 -26.37
C ASN A 47 19.16 -3.38 -25.64
N PHE A 48 17.93 -2.84 -25.73
CA PHE A 48 16.75 -3.40 -25.05
C PHE A 48 16.48 -4.86 -25.41
N LYS A 49 16.68 -5.24 -26.68
CA LYS A 49 16.48 -6.62 -27.14
C LYS A 49 17.44 -7.60 -26.48
N SER A 50 18.71 -7.21 -26.34
CA SER A 50 19.72 -8.04 -25.68
C SER A 50 19.38 -8.26 -24.20
N TYR A 51 18.91 -7.23 -23.50
CA TYR A 51 18.55 -7.34 -22.09
C TYR A 51 17.30 -8.20 -21.90
N ILE A 52 16.23 -7.98 -22.67
CA ILE A 52 14.97 -8.76 -22.56
C ILE A 52 15.22 -10.24 -22.82
N GLY A 53 16.09 -10.55 -23.78
CA GLY A 53 16.43 -11.93 -24.15
C GLY A 53 15.31 -12.65 -24.90
N GLU A 54 15.50 -13.96 -25.10
CA GLU A 54 14.51 -14.80 -25.77
C GLU A 54 13.53 -15.44 -24.79
N LEU A 55 12.28 -15.59 -25.25
CA LEU A 55 11.24 -16.32 -24.51
C LEU A 55 11.56 -17.81 -24.45
N SER A 56 11.44 -18.40 -23.25
CA SER A 56 11.55 -19.84 -23.06
C SER A 56 10.40 -20.59 -23.76
N PRO A 57 10.55 -21.89 -24.09
CA PRO A 57 9.46 -22.68 -24.67
C PRO A 57 8.19 -22.68 -23.81
N SER A 58 8.33 -22.68 -22.49
CA SER A 58 7.20 -22.60 -21.54
C SER A 58 6.49 -21.25 -21.62
N ASP A 59 7.24 -20.15 -21.74
CA ASP A 59 6.66 -18.81 -21.85
C ASP A 59 5.89 -18.65 -23.18
N ARG A 60 6.36 -19.29 -24.25
CA ARG A 60 5.65 -19.29 -25.54
C ARG A 60 4.34 -20.07 -25.48
N LEU A 61 4.32 -21.17 -24.74
CA LEU A 61 3.13 -22.02 -24.61
C LEU A 61 2.08 -21.39 -23.67
N ASN A 62 2.52 -20.81 -22.54
CA ASN A 62 1.63 -20.20 -21.54
C ASN A 62 2.18 -18.84 -21.08
N PRO A 63 1.97 -17.77 -21.87
CA PRO A 63 2.59 -16.45 -21.64
C PRO A 63 2.29 -15.79 -20.30
N SER A 64 1.15 -16.12 -19.68
CA SER A 64 0.71 -15.52 -18.43
C SER A 64 1.05 -16.32 -17.18
N MET A 65 1.55 -17.56 -17.34
CA MET A 65 1.71 -18.49 -16.22
C MET A 65 2.71 -18.02 -15.17
N ARG A 66 3.84 -17.46 -15.61
CA ARG A 66 4.95 -17.08 -14.71
C ARG A 66 4.74 -15.74 -14.00
N HIS A 67 4.18 -14.75 -14.71
CA HIS A 67 4.14 -13.36 -14.22
C HIS A 67 2.73 -12.83 -13.97
N GLY A 68 1.67 -13.61 -14.25
CA GLY A 68 0.28 -13.21 -14.06
C GLY A 68 -0.24 -12.21 -15.11
N PHE A 69 0.55 -11.95 -16.15
CA PHE A 69 0.28 -11.12 -17.33
C PHE A 69 0.96 -11.71 -18.57
N ASN A 70 0.48 -11.36 -19.76
CA ASN A 70 0.96 -11.87 -21.04
C ASN A 70 2.39 -11.39 -21.35
N LEU A 71 3.38 -12.25 -21.10
CA LEU A 71 4.79 -11.92 -21.32
C LEU A 71 5.13 -11.64 -22.79
N ILE A 72 4.48 -12.31 -23.74
CA ILE A 72 4.69 -12.08 -25.18
C ILE A 72 4.31 -10.64 -25.52
N ALA A 73 3.09 -10.23 -25.14
CA ALA A 73 2.62 -8.86 -25.38
C ALA A 73 3.55 -7.82 -24.74
N SER A 74 4.08 -8.09 -23.54
CA SER A 74 5.06 -7.19 -22.90
C SER A 74 6.38 -7.10 -23.64
N ASN A 75 6.90 -8.22 -24.14
CA ASN A 75 8.20 -8.30 -24.81
C ASN A 75 8.17 -7.67 -26.22
N ASP A 76 7.02 -7.71 -26.89
CA ASP A 76 6.83 -7.10 -28.21
C ASP A 76 6.74 -5.57 -28.16
N LEU A 77 6.50 -5.01 -26.98
CA LEU A 77 6.41 -3.56 -26.77
C LEU A 77 7.77 -2.91 -26.58
N SER A 78 7.95 -1.74 -27.22
CA SER A 78 9.11 -0.89 -26.98
C SER A 78 9.18 -0.43 -25.53
N SER A 79 10.37 -0.45 -24.93
CA SER A 79 10.63 0.16 -23.62
C SER A 79 10.41 1.68 -23.60
N THR A 80 10.39 2.32 -24.77
CA THR A 80 10.12 3.76 -24.97
C THR A 80 8.73 4.06 -25.52
N ARG A 81 7.81 3.08 -25.49
CA ARG A 81 6.48 3.26 -26.09
C ARG A 81 5.77 4.53 -25.57
N PRO A 82 5.01 5.24 -26.42
CA PRO A 82 4.20 6.36 -25.97
C PRO A 82 3.09 5.88 -25.03
N VAL A 83 2.73 6.72 -24.07
CA VAL A 83 1.59 6.53 -23.17
C VAL A 83 0.66 7.73 -23.31
N PRO A 84 -0.67 7.56 -23.18
CA PRO A 84 -1.60 8.67 -23.31
C PRO A 84 -1.42 9.69 -22.18
N ASP A 85 -1.51 10.99 -22.51
CA ASP A 85 -1.52 12.06 -21.51
C ASP A 85 -2.96 12.32 -21.02
N ALA A 86 -3.32 11.58 -19.97
CA ALA A 86 -4.63 11.60 -19.33
C ALA A 86 -4.90 12.78 -18.40
N ARG A 87 -3.91 13.65 -18.18
CA ARG A 87 -4.04 14.75 -17.21
C ARG A 87 -5.12 15.74 -17.65
N PRO A 88 -5.84 16.38 -16.71
CA PRO A 88 -6.69 17.53 -16.99
C PRO A 88 -6.00 18.62 -17.81
N ILE A 89 -6.76 19.34 -18.63
CA ILE A 89 -6.23 20.46 -19.41
C ILE A 89 -5.56 21.53 -18.53
N LEU A 90 -6.09 21.72 -17.31
CA LEU A 90 -5.51 22.62 -16.32
C LEU A 90 -4.16 22.11 -15.84
N CYS A 91 -3.99 20.82 -15.56
CA CYS A 91 -2.69 20.24 -15.19
C CYS A 91 -1.61 20.46 -16.26
N LYS A 92 -2.00 20.51 -17.54
CA LYS A 92 -1.06 20.73 -18.66
C LYS A 92 -0.60 22.18 -18.79
N THR A 93 -1.41 23.13 -18.31
CA THR A 93 -1.15 24.57 -18.45
C THR A 93 -0.65 25.23 -17.15
N PHE A 94 -1.09 24.72 -15.99
CA PHE A 94 -0.89 25.37 -14.69
C PHE A 94 0.25 24.83 -13.85
N PHE A 95 0.85 23.68 -14.16
CA PHE A 95 2.08 23.25 -13.48
C PHE A 95 3.25 24.06 -14.06
N PRO A 96 3.60 25.23 -13.50
CA PRO A 96 4.52 26.16 -14.13
C PRO A 96 5.93 25.60 -14.04
N ALA A 97 6.81 26.13 -14.87
CA ALA A 97 8.26 25.94 -14.75
C ALA A 97 8.74 26.26 -13.31
N SER A 98 8.85 25.19 -12.52
CA SER A 98 9.51 24.96 -11.22
C SER A 98 9.62 26.13 -10.21
N PRO A 99 8.78 26.17 -9.15
CA PRO A 99 9.29 26.52 -7.83
C PRO A 99 10.37 25.51 -7.43
N SER A 100 11.49 25.92 -6.82
CA SER A 100 12.58 25.01 -6.37
C SER A 100 12.03 23.76 -5.62
N LEU A 101 11.80 22.66 -6.33
CA LEU A 101 11.21 21.43 -5.78
C LEU A 101 12.29 20.63 -5.04
N PRO A 102 11.92 19.87 -3.99
CA PRO A 102 12.87 19.00 -3.31
C PRO A 102 13.36 17.88 -4.24
N SER A 103 14.57 17.40 -4.01
CA SER A 103 15.08 16.24 -4.74
C SER A 103 14.43 14.94 -4.25
N THR A 104 14.29 13.94 -5.12
CA THR A 104 13.75 12.62 -4.74
C THR A 104 14.73 11.49 -5.03
N THR A 105 14.72 10.47 -4.18
CA THR A 105 15.25 9.15 -4.52
C THR A 105 14.08 8.24 -4.86
N ILE A 106 14.09 7.69 -6.08
CA ILE A 106 13.06 6.74 -6.52
C ILE A 106 13.51 5.33 -6.11
N ILE A 107 12.65 4.58 -5.42
CA ILE A 107 12.94 3.23 -4.92
C ILE A 107 12.00 2.26 -5.62
N VAL A 108 12.59 1.30 -6.34
CA VAL A 108 11.87 0.21 -7.02
C VAL A 108 12.32 -1.09 -6.40
N THR A 109 11.42 -1.84 -5.79
CA THR A 109 11.70 -3.18 -5.27
C THR A 109 11.15 -4.22 -6.23
N PHE A 110 11.89 -5.28 -6.51
CA PHE A 110 11.43 -6.34 -7.40
C PHE A 110 11.88 -7.72 -6.92
N HIS A 111 11.14 -8.75 -7.31
CA HIS A 111 11.52 -10.14 -7.18
C HIS A 111 11.00 -10.90 -8.39
N ASN A 112 11.87 -11.58 -9.14
CA ASN A 112 11.49 -12.37 -10.31
C ASN A 112 10.54 -11.62 -11.28
N GLU A 113 10.80 -10.33 -11.50
CA GLU A 113 10.01 -9.50 -12.41
C GLU A 113 10.36 -9.80 -13.87
N ALA A 114 9.38 -9.67 -14.78
CA ALA A 114 9.67 -9.79 -16.19
C ALA A 114 10.62 -8.68 -16.65
N ARG A 115 11.74 -9.05 -17.29
CA ARG A 115 12.76 -8.10 -17.77
C ARG A 115 12.17 -6.96 -18.59
N SER A 116 11.27 -7.24 -19.54
CA SER A 116 10.65 -6.21 -20.38
C SER A 116 9.88 -5.17 -19.58
N VAL A 117 9.16 -5.61 -18.55
CA VAL A 117 8.37 -4.73 -17.68
C VAL A 117 9.27 -3.90 -16.76
N LEU A 118 10.22 -4.55 -16.09
CA LEU A 118 11.17 -3.89 -15.19
C LEU A 118 11.98 -2.79 -15.91
N LEU A 119 12.48 -3.12 -17.10
CA LEU A 119 13.19 -2.16 -17.96
C LEU A 119 12.29 -1.00 -18.36
N ARG A 120 11.05 -1.27 -18.75
CA ARG A 120 10.10 -0.23 -19.17
C ARG A 120 9.72 0.70 -18.01
N THR A 121 9.67 0.19 -16.78
CA THR A 121 9.55 1.04 -15.58
C THR A 121 10.72 2.00 -15.45
N LEU A 122 11.97 1.51 -15.47
CA LEU A 122 13.15 2.37 -15.37
C LEU A 122 13.26 3.37 -16.53
N VAL A 123 13.05 2.92 -17.77
CA VAL A 123 13.11 3.77 -18.95
C VAL A 123 12.03 4.85 -18.90
N SER A 124 10.79 4.53 -18.47
CA SER A 124 9.74 5.53 -18.32
C SER A 124 10.12 6.63 -17.32
N ILE A 125 10.76 6.26 -16.20
CA ILE A 125 11.27 7.23 -15.21
C ILE A 125 12.34 8.13 -15.86
N LEU A 126 13.29 7.53 -16.57
CA LEU A 126 14.42 8.26 -17.14
C LEU A 126 14.02 9.23 -18.26
N ILE A 127 13.01 8.90 -19.06
CA ILE A 127 12.59 9.75 -20.18
C ILE A 127 11.51 10.77 -19.82
N ARG A 128 10.72 10.54 -18.76
CA ARG A 128 9.57 11.40 -18.40
C ARG A 128 9.70 12.16 -17.07
N SER A 129 10.83 12.01 -16.39
CA SER A 129 11.11 12.76 -15.16
C SER A 129 12.17 13.83 -15.42
N PRO A 130 12.04 15.04 -14.85
CA PRO A 130 13.14 16.00 -14.80
C PRO A 130 14.31 15.41 -14.00
N LEU A 131 15.38 14.97 -14.69
CA LEU A 131 16.51 14.28 -14.06
C LEU A 131 17.31 15.15 -13.08
N SER A 132 17.09 16.46 -13.07
CA SER A 132 17.57 17.38 -12.02
C SER A 132 16.89 17.15 -10.66
N LEU A 133 15.62 16.70 -10.65
CA LEU A 133 14.88 16.38 -9.43
C LEU A 133 15.17 14.95 -8.94
N VAL A 134 15.51 14.04 -9.84
CA VAL A 134 15.85 12.65 -9.51
C VAL A 134 17.29 12.58 -9.00
N LYS A 135 17.48 12.38 -7.70
CA LYS A 135 18.81 12.27 -7.09
C LYS A 135 19.49 10.96 -7.49
N GLU A 136 18.76 9.85 -7.35
CA GLU A 136 19.16 8.50 -7.74
C GLU A 136 17.92 7.59 -7.81
N ILE A 137 18.03 6.48 -8.54
CA ILE A 137 17.04 5.42 -8.61
C ILE A 137 17.66 4.19 -7.96
N ILE A 138 17.07 3.73 -6.86
CA ILE A 138 17.55 2.56 -6.13
C ILE A 138 16.69 1.37 -6.52
N LEU A 139 17.30 0.44 -7.25
CA LEU A 139 16.66 -0.81 -7.64
C LEU A 139 17.04 -1.90 -6.62
N VAL A 140 16.08 -2.33 -5.81
CA VAL A 140 16.27 -3.33 -4.77
C VAL A 140 15.78 -4.70 -5.27
N ASP A 141 16.73 -5.59 -5.56
CA ASP A 141 16.49 -6.98 -5.91
C ASP A 141 16.27 -7.80 -4.64
N ASP A 142 15.01 -8.17 -4.40
CA ASP A 142 14.60 -8.99 -3.28
C ASP A 142 14.81 -10.49 -3.57
N PHE A 143 16.07 -10.87 -3.76
CA PHE A 143 16.50 -12.26 -3.93
C PHE A 143 15.83 -12.96 -5.13
N SER A 144 15.84 -12.33 -6.30
CA SER A 144 15.41 -12.96 -7.57
C SER A 144 16.30 -14.15 -7.92
N ASP A 145 15.77 -15.13 -8.63
CA ASP A 145 16.51 -16.33 -9.04
C ASP A 145 17.69 -15.99 -9.96
N ASN A 146 17.50 -14.98 -10.82
CA ASN A 146 18.54 -14.47 -11.71
C ASN A 146 19.02 -13.08 -11.26
N ALA A 147 20.22 -13.00 -10.69
CA ALA A 147 20.81 -11.74 -10.26
C ALA A 147 21.04 -10.75 -11.42
N SER A 148 21.22 -11.24 -12.64
CA SER A 148 21.46 -10.39 -13.81
C SER A 148 20.24 -9.54 -14.20
N ASP A 149 19.03 -9.91 -13.76
CA ASP A 149 17.82 -9.12 -13.97
C ASP A 149 17.95 -7.71 -13.34
N GLY A 150 18.63 -7.60 -12.20
CA GLY A 150 18.96 -6.31 -11.60
C GLY A 150 20.30 -5.78 -12.10
N LEU A 151 21.36 -6.59 -12.03
CA LEU A 151 22.75 -6.12 -12.20
C LEU A 151 23.04 -5.49 -13.56
N GLU A 152 22.43 -5.98 -14.64
CA GLU A 152 22.61 -5.40 -15.99
C GLU A 152 22.06 -3.96 -16.08
N LEU A 153 21.06 -3.62 -15.25
CA LEU A 153 20.41 -2.31 -15.21
C LEU A 153 21.19 -1.25 -14.42
N ASP A 154 22.24 -1.64 -13.68
CA ASP A 154 23.12 -0.71 -12.94
C ASP A 154 23.88 0.24 -13.89
N SER A 155 23.99 -0.14 -15.17
CA SER A 155 24.58 0.68 -16.23
C SER A 155 23.72 1.88 -16.65
N LEU A 156 22.43 1.89 -16.30
CA LEU A 156 21.52 2.98 -16.64
C LEU A 156 21.82 4.24 -15.82
N PRO A 157 21.63 5.46 -16.38
CA PRO A 157 21.91 6.69 -15.65
C PRO A 157 21.16 6.78 -14.33
N LYS A 158 21.86 7.19 -13.26
CA LYS A 158 21.31 7.37 -11.91
C LYS A 158 20.77 6.09 -11.25
N VAL A 159 20.82 4.93 -11.90
CA VAL A 159 20.40 3.66 -11.31
C VAL A 159 21.51 3.12 -10.41
N LYS A 160 21.11 2.60 -9.25
CA LYS A 160 21.96 1.87 -8.33
C LYS A 160 21.24 0.61 -7.89
N VAL A 161 21.86 -0.54 -8.13
CA VAL A 161 21.28 -1.84 -7.78
C VAL A 161 21.75 -2.28 -6.40
N ILE A 162 20.82 -2.81 -5.60
CA ILE A 162 21.09 -3.42 -4.30
C ILE A 162 20.38 -4.77 -4.26
N ARG A 163 21.13 -5.84 -3.98
CA ARG A 163 20.56 -7.20 -3.89
C ARG A 163 20.50 -7.69 -2.45
N ASN A 164 19.37 -8.28 -2.08
CA ASN A 164 19.19 -9.00 -0.82
C ASN A 164 19.83 -10.39 -0.88
N GLU A 165 20.40 -10.84 0.25
CA GLU A 165 21.04 -12.16 0.38
C GLU A 165 20.03 -13.30 0.58
N LYS A 166 18.80 -12.96 0.97
CA LYS A 166 17.66 -13.86 1.14
C LYS A 166 16.37 -13.12 0.79
N ARG A 167 15.26 -13.84 0.63
CA ARG A 167 13.96 -13.23 0.38
C ARG A 167 13.46 -12.50 1.62
N GLU A 168 13.45 -11.17 1.56
CA GLU A 168 13.03 -10.30 2.66
C GLU A 168 11.59 -9.83 2.50
N GLY A 169 11.02 -9.83 1.30
CA GLY A 169 9.69 -9.29 1.03
C GLY A 169 9.73 -7.78 0.72
N ALA A 170 8.60 -7.26 0.21
CA ALA A 170 8.51 -5.90 -0.30
C ALA A 170 8.79 -4.84 0.77
N VAL A 171 8.22 -5.00 1.97
CA VAL A 171 8.35 -4.05 3.08
C VAL A 171 9.81 -3.84 3.50
N ARG A 172 10.52 -4.93 3.83
CA ARG A 172 11.93 -4.88 4.26
C ARG A 172 12.84 -4.40 3.13
N SER A 173 12.52 -4.73 1.89
CA SER A 173 13.23 -4.23 0.71
C SER A 173 13.04 -2.72 0.50
N ARG A 174 11.82 -2.20 0.69
CA ARG A 174 11.53 -0.75 0.65
C ARG A 174 12.28 -0.02 1.77
N ILE A 175 12.33 -0.59 2.99
CA ILE A 175 13.13 -0.05 4.10
C ILE A 175 14.61 0.02 3.72
N ARG A 176 15.19 -1.08 3.20
CA ARG A 176 16.61 -1.12 2.79
C ARG A 176 16.93 -0.05 1.74
N GLY A 177 16.06 0.13 0.75
CA GLY A 177 16.18 1.20 -0.24
C GLY A 177 16.11 2.60 0.39
N SER A 178 15.20 2.81 1.34
CA SER A 178 15.03 4.10 2.03
C SER A 178 16.22 4.48 2.92
N ASP A 179 16.95 3.50 3.45
CA ASP A 179 18.06 3.73 4.37
C ASP A 179 19.30 4.32 3.67
N VAL A 180 19.54 3.90 2.43
CA VAL A 180 20.65 4.39 1.62
C VAL A 180 20.29 5.57 0.71
N ALA A 181 19.03 6.01 0.73
CA ALA A 181 18.51 7.08 -0.13
C ALA A 181 19.06 8.47 0.24
N LYS A 182 19.54 9.20 -0.77
CA LYS A 182 20.15 10.53 -0.61
C LYS A 182 19.17 11.69 -0.84
N GLY A 183 18.09 11.50 -1.60
CA GLY A 183 17.08 12.53 -1.87
C GLY A 183 16.36 13.02 -0.62
N ASP A 184 15.76 14.20 -0.70
CA ASP A 184 14.96 14.80 0.38
C ASP A 184 13.60 14.10 0.53
N VAL A 185 13.06 13.65 -0.61
CA VAL A 185 11.83 12.86 -0.74
C VAL A 185 12.19 11.43 -1.14
N LEU A 186 11.38 10.49 -0.67
CA LEU A 186 11.36 9.10 -1.13
C LEU A 186 10.16 8.92 -2.04
N THR A 187 10.37 8.38 -3.24
CA THR A 187 9.29 8.01 -4.17
C THR A 187 9.35 6.52 -4.40
N PHE A 188 8.33 5.78 -3.95
CA PHE A 188 8.23 4.34 -4.16
C PHE A 188 7.42 4.05 -5.41
N LEU A 189 7.92 3.12 -6.22
CA LEU A 189 7.23 2.57 -7.39
C LEU A 189 7.33 1.04 -7.36
N ASP A 190 6.27 0.36 -7.79
CA ASP A 190 6.34 -1.06 -8.09
C ASP A 190 7.15 -1.30 -9.38
N SER A 191 7.67 -2.52 -9.55
CA SER A 191 8.54 -2.91 -10.65
C SER A 191 7.84 -3.06 -12.01
N HIS A 192 6.55 -2.76 -12.06
CA HIS A 192 5.68 -2.93 -13.22
C HIS A 192 4.77 -1.72 -13.42
N CYS A 193 5.41 -0.56 -13.44
CA CYS A 193 4.79 0.73 -13.67
C CYS A 193 5.27 1.38 -14.98
N GLU A 194 4.47 2.27 -15.53
CA GLU A 194 4.87 3.22 -16.58
C GLU A 194 4.41 4.61 -16.18
N VAL A 195 5.36 5.49 -15.87
CA VAL A 195 5.04 6.87 -15.50
C VAL A 195 4.68 7.69 -16.75
N THR A 196 3.93 8.77 -16.58
CA THR A 196 3.54 9.71 -17.66
C THR A 196 4.32 11.02 -17.59
N ASP A 197 4.19 11.89 -18.60
CA ASP A 197 4.84 13.20 -18.60
C ASP A 197 4.27 14.10 -17.50
N GLY A 198 5.16 14.73 -16.71
CA GLY A 198 4.76 15.61 -15.62
C GLY A 198 4.17 14.87 -14.40
N TRP A 199 4.46 13.57 -14.25
CA TRP A 199 3.99 12.78 -13.11
C TRP A 199 4.67 13.18 -11.78
N LEU A 200 5.93 13.62 -11.81
CA LEU A 200 6.73 13.71 -10.58
C LEU A 200 6.50 15.04 -9.84
N GLU A 201 6.41 16.13 -10.59
CA GLU A 201 6.32 17.49 -10.09
C GLU A 201 5.10 17.73 -9.19
N PRO A 202 3.89 17.23 -9.51
CA PRO A 202 2.73 17.35 -8.63
C PRO A 202 2.96 16.68 -7.26
N LEU A 203 3.57 15.50 -7.24
CA LEU A 203 3.85 14.77 -5.99
C LEU A 203 4.81 15.57 -5.11
N LEU A 204 5.89 16.08 -5.68
CA LEU A 204 6.91 16.86 -4.97
C LEU A 204 6.39 18.24 -4.54
N ALA A 205 5.54 18.87 -5.35
CA ALA A 205 4.90 20.14 -5.03
C ALA A 205 3.98 19.99 -3.82
N THR A 206 3.15 18.94 -3.77
CA THR A 206 2.28 18.66 -2.61
C THR A 206 3.11 18.42 -1.34
N ILE A 207 4.19 17.62 -1.40
CA ILE A 207 5.06 17.38 -0.23
C ILE A 207 5.80 18.66 0.20
N LYS A 208 6.20 19.51 -0.74
CA LYS A 208 6.82 20.80 -0.42
C LYS A 208 5.84 21.71 0.33
N GLN A 209 4.57 21.72 -0.06
CA GLN A 209 3.52 22.50 0.61
C GLN A 209 3.19 21.92 1.99
N ASN A 210 3.06 20.60 2.08
CA ASN A 210 2.81 19.90 3.33
C ASN A 210 3.80 18.74 3.54
N PRO A 211 4.90 18.98 4.30
CA PRO A 211 5.96 17.99 4.48
C PRO A 211 5.57 16.72 5.23
N THR A 212 4.41 16.69 5.89
CA THR A 212 3.87 15.51 6.59
C THR A 212 2.83 14.75 5.76
N SER A 213 2.62 15.14 4.50
CA SER A 213 1.75 14.41 3.57
C SER A 213 2.43 13.16 2.99
N ILE A 214 1.64 12.11 2.83
CA ILE A 214 1.97 10.95 1.97
C ILE A 214 1.14 11.09 0.70
N VAL A 215 1.78 11.17 -0.46
CA VAL A 215 1.13 11.58 -1.71
C VAL A 215 1.23 10.47 -2.76
N SER A 216 0.10 9.97 -3.23
CA SER A 216 0.01 9.03 -4.35
C SER A 216 -0.42 9.73 -5.64
N PRO A 217 0.01 9.24 -6.81
CA PRO A 217 -0.56 9.65 -8.09
C PRO A 217 -1.93 9.01 -8.30
N VAL A 218 -2.63 9.42 -9.36
CA VAL A 218 -3.66 8.60 -9.98
C VAL A 218 -2.99 7.37 -10.57
N ILE A 219 -3.51 6.20 -10.21
CA ILE A 219 -2.99 4.91 -10.67
C ILE A 219 -3.83 4.47 -11.86
N ASP A 220 -3.27 4.61 -13.05
CA ASP A 220 -3.87 4.15 -14.29
C ASP A 220 -3.69 2.63 -14.44
N GLU A 221 -4.50 2.00 -15.28
CA GLU A 221 -4.40 0.56 -15.53
C GLU A 221 -3.55 0.29 -16.77
N ILE A 222 -2.65 -0.67 -16.68
CA ILE A 222 -2.07 -1.32 -17.86
C ILE A 222 -2.68 -2.73 -17.90
N ASP A 223 -3.47 -3.02 -18.92
CA ASP A 223 -4.14 -4.32 -19.03
C ASP A 223 -3.10 -5.45 -19.10
N GLY A 224 -3.22 -6.44 -18.21
CA GLY A 224 -2.24 -7.53 -18.13
C GLY A 224 -2.21 -8.46 -19.35
N MET A 225 -3.11 -8.34 -20.32
CA MET A 225 -3.18 -9.23 -21.49
C MET A 225 -2.81 -8.54 -22.79
N SER A 226 -3.35 -7.34 -23.04
CA SER A 226 -3.07 -6.51 -24.22
C SER A 226 -1.94 -5.51 -23.99
N PHE A 227 -1.61 -5.22 -22.73
CA PHE A 227 -0.73 -4.12 -22.31
C PHE A 227 -1.22 -2.73 -22.73
N GLU A 228 -2.49 -2.58 -23.10
CA GLU A 228 -3.08 -1.27 -23.33
C GLU A 228 -3.02 -0.40 -22.07
N TYR A 229 -2.61 0.85 -22.22
CA TYR A 229 -2.61 1.83 -21.14
C TYR A 229 -4.00 2.48 -21.08
N ILE A 230 -4.72 2.26 -19.99
CA ILE A 230 -6.10 2.68 -19.77
C ILE A 230 -6.12 3.72 -18.64
N PRO A 231 -6.29 5.00 -18.97
CA PRO A 231 -6.43 6.06 -17.98
C PRO A 231 -7.61 5.82 -17.03
N ARG A 232 -7.41 6.09 -15.74
CA ARG A 232 -8.46 6.02 -14.72
C ARG A 232 -9.03 7.40 -14.41
N MET A 233 -10.22 7.40 -13.82
CA MET A 233 -10.90 8.64 -13.41
C MET A 233 -10.19 9.29 -12.23
N GLU A 234 -10.07 10.61 -12.26
CA GLU A 234 -9.34 11.42 -11.28
C GLU A 234 -10.00 11.46 -9.89
N PHE A 235 -11.32 11.20 -9.81
CA PHE A 235 -12.12 11.43 -8.61
C PHE A 235 -12.44 10.16 -7.82
N VAL A 236 -11.45 9.28 -7.69
CA VAL A 236 -11.51 8.12 -6.79
C VAL A 236 -10.52 8.30 -5.65
N ARG A 237 -10.91 7.89 -4.45
CA ARG A 237 -10.05 7.79 -3.28
C ARG A 237 -9.90 6.34 -2.84
N GLY A 238 -8.85 6.04 -2.10
CA GLY A 238 -8.72 4.73 -1.47
C GLY A 238 -9.68 4.58 -0.30
N GLY A 239 -10.30 3.41 -0.20
CA GLY A 239 -11.14 3.00 0.91
C GLY A 239 -10.91 1.53 1.23
N PHE A 240 -11.63 1.03 2.22
CA PHE A 240 -11.57 -0.37 2.61
C PHE A 240 -12.86 -0.84 3.27
N ASP A 241 -13.05 -2.15 3.34
CA ASP A 241 -14.09 -2.77 4.16
C ASP A 241 -13.56 -3.17 5.55
N TRP A 242 -14.44 -3.65 6.42
CA TRP A 242 -14.06 -4.07 7.78
C TRP A 242 -13.11 -5.27 7.83
N SER A 243 -12.96 -5.99 6.72
CA SER A 243 -12.00 -7.07 6.56
C SER A 243 -10.64 -6.55 6.04
N LEU A 244 -10.45 -5.23 6.00
CA LEU A 244 -9.24 -4.57 5.50
C LEU A 244 -8.93 -4.95 4.04
N HIS A 245 -9.95 -5.14 3.21
CA HIS A 245 -9.74 -5.23 1.76
C HIS A 245 -9.74 -3.83 1.16
N PHE A 246 -8.68 -3.49 0.42
CA PHE A 246 -8.58 -2.21 -0.29
C PHE A 246 -9.61 -2.15 -1.43
N LYS A 247 -10.27 -1.00 -1.58
CA LYS A 247 -11.17 -0.71 -2.69
C LYS A 247 -11.06 0.76 -3.10
N TRP A 248 -11.37 1.05 -4.35
CA TRP A 248 -11.53 2.42 -4.82
C TRP A 248 -12.96 2.90 -4.56
N GLU A 249 -13.09 4.08 -3.94
CA GLU A 249 -14.37 4.73 -3.69
C GLU A 249 -14.47 6.04 -4.48
N SER A 250 -15.63 6.32 -5.08
CA SER A 250 -15.89 7.63 -5.68
C SER A 250 -15.85 8.72 -4.61
N LEU A 251 -15.32 9.88 -4.96
CA LEU A 251 -15.36 11.04 -4.07
C LEU A 251 -16.81 11.46 -3.79
N PRO A 252 -17.16 11.79 -2.53
CA PRO A 252 -18.51 12.25 -2.21
C PRO A 252 -18.81 13.61 -2.86
N ASN A 253 -19.98 13.72 -3.49
CA ASN A 253 -20.45 14.92 -4.21
C ASN A 253 -20.40 16.22 -3.39
N SER A 254 -20.40 16.13 -2.05
CA SER A 254 -20.45 17.28 -1.14
C SER A 254 -19.12 18.01 -0.94
N GLY A 255 -17.99 17.44 -1.36
CA GLY A 255 -16.64 18.04 -1.18
C GLY A 255 -15.95 18.48 -2.47
N VAL A 256 -16.25 17.84 -3.60
CA VAL A 256 -15.54 18.05 -4.89
C VAL A 256 -15.93 19.39 -5.54
N ALA A 257 -17.12 19.91 -5.25
CA ALA A 257 -17.64 21.14 -5.88
C ALA A 257 -16.93 22.46 -5.46
N LYS A 258 -15.88 22.41 -4.62
CA LYS A 258 -15.17 23.60 -4.11
C LYS A 258 -13.65 23.58 -4.22
N GLN A 259 -13.03 22.48 -4.67
CA GLN A 259 -11.58 22.38 -4.82
C GLN A 259 -11.19 22.54 -6.29
N ASP A 260 -10.06 23.18 -6.56
CA ASP A 260 -9.49 23.23 -7.92
C ASP A 260 -9.25 21.77 -8.36
N ALA A 261 -9.66 21.42 -9.58
CA ALA A 261 -9.54 20.05 -10.10
C ALA A 261 -8.07 19.58 -10.19
N THR A 262 -7.12 20.51 -10.05
CA THR A 262 -5.68 20.25 -10.04
C THR A 262 -5.08 20.02 -8.65
N ASP A 263 -5.82 20.36 -7.58
CA ASP A 263 -5.32 20.24 -6.21
C ASP A 263 -5.33 18.79 -5.73
N ALA A 264 -4.27 18.42 -4.99
CA ALA A 264 -4.20 17.12 -4.36
C ALA A 264 -5.25 16.97 -3.24
N PHE A 265 -6.12 15.97 -3.36
CA PHE A 265 -7.27 15.74 -2.47
C PHE A 265 -7.01 14.62 -1.47
N LEU A 266 -7.74 14.62 -0.35
CA LEU A 266 -7.54 13.68 0.76
C LEU A 266 -7.99 12.26 0.42
N THR A 267 -7.20 11.27 0.85
CA THR A 267 -7.56 9.85 0.77
C THR A 267 -7.42 9.17 2.14
N PRO A 268 -8.41 8.36 2.59
CA PRO A 268 -8.28 7.59 3.83
C PRO A 268 -7.10 6.61 3.83
N VAL A 269 -6.84 5.97 2.69
CA VAL A 269 -5.79 4.96 2.53
C VAL A 269 -5.18 5.08 1.13
N ILE A 270 -3.90 4.74 0.98
CA ILE A 270 -3.25 4.56 -0.33
C ILE A 270 -3.20 3.08 -0.73
N SER A 271 -3.02 2.77 -2.01
CA SER A 271 -2.84 1.38 -2.46
C SER A 271 -1.54 0.76 -1.93
N GLY A 272 -0.52 1.60 -1.66
CA GLY A 272 0.76 1.21 -1.04
C GLY A 272 1.92 0.95 -2.01
N GLY A 273 1.63 0.70 -3.29
CA GLY A 273 2.66 0.44 -4.31
C GLY A 273 3.38 1.68 -4.84
N ILE A 274 2.65 2.80 -4.90
CA ILE A 274 3.07 4.01 -5.62
C ILE A 274 2.76 5.23 -4.77
N PHE A 275 3.78 5.84 -4.18
CA PHE A 275 3.62 7.05 -3.36
C PHE A 275 4.93 7.80 -3.16
N SER A 276 4.84 9.06 -2.76
CA SER A 276 5.97 9.88 -2.32
C SER A 276 5.77 10.36 -0.89
N ILE A 277 6.86 10.43 -0.13
CA ILE A 277 6.88 10.88 1.26
C ILE A 277 8.22 11.54 1.59
N ARG A 278 8.22 12.61 2.41
CA ARG A 278 9.47 13.22 2.87
C ARG A 278 10.30 12.21 3.68
N LYS A 279 11.60 12.12 3.41
CA LYS A 279 12.46 11.05 3.97
C LYS A 279 12.54 11.07 5.50
N ASP A 280 12.65 12.25 6.09
CA ASP A 280 12.67 12.40 7.55
C ASP A 280 11.29 12.16 8.18
N TRP A 281 10.19 12.48 7.48
CA TRP A 281 8.85 12.11 7.91
C TRP A 281 8.65 10.60 7.92
N PHE A 282 9.06 9.90 6.84
CA PHE A 282 9.06 8.44 6.80
C PHE A 282 9.85 7.83 7.97
N ARG A 283 11.03 8.38 8.29
CA ARG A 283 11.82 7.96 9.45
C ARG A 283 11.12 8.26 10.78
N LYS A 284 10.50 9.43 10.93
CA LYS A 284 9.79 9.86 12.14
C LYS A 284 8.55 9.00 12.42
N LEU A 285 7.83 8.58 11.39
CA LEU A 285 6.75 7.61 11.53
C LEU A 285 7.26 6.26 12.01
N GLY A 286 8.53 5.92 11.76
CA GLY A 286 9.10 4.60 12.05
C GLY A 286 9.17 3.70 10.81
N LYS A 287 9.28 4.28 9.61
CA LYS A 287 9.41 3.60 8.32
C LYS A 287 8.23 2.68 8.00
N TYR A 288 8.43 1.37 7.98
CA TYR A 288 7.38 0.35 7.99
C TYR A 288 7.64 -0.60 9.16
N ASP A 289 6.61 -1.29 9.63
CA ASP A 289 6.79 -2.39 10.58
C ASP A 289 7.55 -3.56 9.92
N VAL A 290 8.72 -3.88 10.47
CA VAL A 290 9.59 -4.95 9.99
C VAL A 290 9.01 -6.35 10.21
N GLN A 291 8.00 -6.49 11.06
CA GLN A 291 7.29 -7.74 11.33
C GLN A 291 6.24 -8.06 10.26
N LEU A 292 5.87 -7.10 9.40
CA LEU A 292 5.02 -7.38 8.26
C LEU A 292 5.71 -8.38 7.33
N SER A 293 4.96 -9.44 6.97
CA SER A 293 5.44 -10.51 6.11
C SER A 293 5.26 -10.15 4.62
N VAL A 294 5.50 -11.12 3.72
CA VAL A 294 5.92 -10.93 2.32
C VAL A 294 5.05 -9.99 1.48
N LEU A 295 3.73 -9.93 1.69
CA LEU A 295 2.82 -9.03 0.97
C LEU A 295 1.50 -8.80 1.74
N GLY A 296 1.03 -7.56 1.80
CA GLY A 296 -0.29 -7.19 2.30
C GLY A 296 -0.25 -6.45 3.64
N GLY A 297 -1.20 -5.53 3.86
CA GLY A 297 -1.35 -4.80 5.13
C GLY A 297 -0.47 -3.55 5.27
N GLU A 298 0.66 -3.47 4.59
CA GLU A 298 1.61 -2.36 4.76
C GLU A 298 1.02 -1.01 4.34
N ASN A 299 0.14 -1.04 3.34
CA ASN A 299 -0.57 0.13 2.86
C ASN A 299 -1.53 0.69 3.93
N PHE A 300 -2.19 -0.18 4.70
CA PHE A 300 -3.05 0.22 5.81
C PHE A 300 -2.26 0.74 6.99
N GLU A 301 -1.19 0.03 7.39
CA GLU A 301 -0.34 0.41 8.52
C GLU A 301 0.18 1.84 8.34
N LEU A 302 0.82 2.09 7.19
CA LEU A 302 1.39 3.40 6.90
C LEU A 302 0.31 4.48 6.76
N SER A 303 -0.86 4.15 6.20
CA SER A 303 -1.96 5.11 6.07
C SER A 303 -2.55 5.49 7.43
N PHE A 304 -2.84 4.52 8.30
CA PHE A 304 -3.38 4.79 9.62
C PHE A 304 -2.38 5.57 10.46
N ARG A 305 -1.11 5.18 10.45
CA ARG A 305 -0.06 5.91 11.16
C ARG A 305 0.14 7.32 10.62
N GLY A 306 0.10 7.49 9.29
CA GLY A 306 0.14 8.81 8.65
C GLY A 306 -0.94 9.75 9.17
N TRP A 307 -2.20 9.30 9.20
CA TRP A 307 -3.32 10.08 9.74
C TRP A 307 -3.23 10.29 11.26
N MET A 308 -3.05 9.21 12.03
CA MET A 308 -3.13 9.24 13.49
C MET A 308 -1.94 9.96 14.14
N CYS A 309 -0.81 10.07 13.45
CA CYS A 309 0.37 10.78 13.93
C CYS A 309 0.47 12.24 13.44
N GLY A 310 -0.62 12.80 12.91
CA GLY A 310 -0.72 14.22 12.56
C GLY A 310 -0.28 14.59 11.14
N GLY A 311 -0.12 13.61 10.25
CA GLY A 311 0.02 13.83 8.81
C GLY A 311 -1.31 13.75 8.07
N ASP A 312 -1.24 13.70 6.74
CA ASP A 312 -2.38 13.38 5.88
C ASP A 312 -1.94 12.49 4.72
N LEU A 313 -2.92 11.90 4.03
CA LEU A 313 -2.70 11.20 2.77
C LEU A 313 -3.47 11.87 1.65
N ARG A 314 -2.82 12.01 0.49
CA ARG A 314 -3.37 12.72 -0.66
C ARG A 314 -3.18 11.96 -1.97
N ILE A 315 -4.11 12.18 -2.90
CA ILE A 315 -3.97 11.80 -4.31
C ILE A 315 -3.78 13.07 -5.12
N ALA A 316 -2.70 13.12 -5.91
CA ALA A 316 -2.42 14.25 -6.81
C ALA A 316 -3.03 13.98 -8.20
N PRO A 317 -4.15 14.63 -8.58
CA PRO A 317 -4.87 14.33 -9.82
C PRO A 317 -4.07 14.64 -11.10
N CYS A 318 -3.10 15.55 -11.02
CA CYS A 318 -2.22 15.87 -12.15
C CYS A 318 -1.06 14.87 -12.34
N SER A 319 -0.88 13.91 -11.44
CA SER A 319 0.17 12.90 -11.52
C SER A 319 -0.44 11.55 -11.88
N HIS A 320 0.03 10.96 -12.98
CA HIS A 320 -0.48 9.69 -13.49
C HIS A 320 0.64 8.67 -13.65
N VAL A 321 0.40 7.47 -13.12
CA VAL A 321 1.30 6.31 -13.25
C VAL A 321 0.47 5.08 -13.59
N GLY A 322 0.76 4.47 -14.73
CA GLY A 322 0.16 3.19 -15.13
C GLY A 322 0.77 2.04 -14.33
N HIS A 323 -0.06 1.10 -13.90
CA HIS A 323 0.34 -0.09 -13.18
C HIS A 323 -0.23 -1.35 -13.87
N VAL A 324 0.62 -2.36 -14.11
CA VAL A 324 0.17 -3.62 -14.74
C VAL A 324 -0.76 -4.38 -13.82
N HIS A 325 -2.03 -4.52 -14.21
CA HIS A 325 -3.00 -5.30 -13.45
C HIS A 325 -2.81 -6.80 -13.74
N ARG A 326 -2.52 -7.59 -12.70
CA ARG A 326 -2.30 -9.04 -12.80
C ARG A 326 -3.60 -9.78 -12.51
N ARG A 327 -3.91 -10.82 -13.29
CA ARG A 327 -5.08 -11.68 -13.03
C ARG A 327 -4.87 -12.61 -11.84
N GLN A 328 -3.62 -12.98 -11.56
CA GLN A 328 -3.23 -13.84 -10.45
C GLN A 328 -1.88 -13.39 -9.89
N PRO A 329 -1.65 -13.50 -8.57
CA PRO A 329 -0.34 -13.22 -7.99
C PRO A 329 0.69 -14.26 -8.48
N PRO A 330 1.84 -13.85 -9.03
CA PRO A 330 2.80 -14.77 -9.63
C PRO A 330 3.78 -15.41 -8.65
N TYR A 331 3.68 -15.10 -7.36
CA TYR A 331 4.61 -15.57 -6.34
C TYR A 331 3.93 -16.53 -5.37
N ILE A 332 4.69 -17.55 -4.97
CA ILE A 332 4.27 -18.52 -3.97
C ILE A 332 4.45 -17.86 -2.60
N PHE A 333 3.38 -17.78 -1.82
CA PHE A 333 3.44 -17.36 -0.42
C PHE A 333 4.06 -18.51 0.41
N PRO A 334 5.00 -18.24 1.33
CA PRO A 334 5.36 -19.23 2.34
C PRO A 334 4.12 -19.65 3.16
N GLU A 335 4.15 -20.86 3.75
CA GLU A 335 3.01 -21.44 4.48
C GLU A 335 2.26 -20.41 5.35
N GLY A 336 0.97 -20.19 5.05
CA GLY A 336 0.12 -19.20 5.72
C GLY A 336 -0.66 -18.26 4.79
N GLY A 337 -0.31 -18.20 3.49
CA GLY A 337 -1.02 -17.35 2.51
C GLY A 337 -1.00 -15.85 2.85
N PRO A 338 -1.74 -15.00 2.11
CA PRO A 338 -1.89 -13.57 2.41
C PRO A 338 -2.64 -13.30 3.73
N ALA A 339 -3.24 -14.32 4.35
CA ALA A 339 -3.97 -14.23 5.61
C ALA A 339 -3.07 -13.91 6.82
N SER A 340 -1.77 -14.20 6.75
CA SER A 340 -0.82 -13.89 7.81
C SER A 340 -0.39 -12.41 7.89
N THR A 341 -0.83 -11.57 6.95
CA THR A 341 -0.37 -10.18 6.79
C THR A 341 -1.41 -9.10 7.09
N TYR A 342 -2.65 -9.48 7.41
CA TYR A 342 -3.61 -8.49 7.90
C TYR A 342 -3.12 -7.95 9.24
N LEU A 343 -3.01 -6.63 9.35
CA LEU A 343 -2.76 -5.97 10.63
C LEU A 343 -3.73 -6.55 11.64
N LYS A 344 -3.20 -7.31 12.60
CA LYS A 344 -3.85 -7.48 13.89
C LYS A 344 -3.73 -6.12 14.58
N LEU A 345 -4.61 -5.20 14.20
CA LEU A 345 -4.78 -3.97 14.96
C LEU A 345 -5.09 -4.43 16.40
N PRO A 346 -4.33 -3.99 17.41
CA PRO A 346 -4.70 -4.26 18.78
C PRO A 346 -6.06 -3.61 19.00
N ILE A 347 -7.08 -4.44 18.98
CA ILE A 347 -8.43 -4.05 19.29
C ILE A 347 -8.42 -3.78 20.80
N SER A 348 -8.40 -2.51 21.18
CA SER A 348 -8.27 -2.10 22.58
C SER A 348 -9.39 -2.64 23.49
N ASP A 349 -10.53 -3.04 22.90
CA ASP A 349 -11.66 -3.62 23.60
C ASP A 349 -11.74 -5.14 23.53
N GLU A 350 -10.73 -5.84 23.01
CA GLU A 350 -10.68 -7.31 22.97
C GLU A 350 -10.29 -7.86 24.35
N LEU A 351 -11.16 -8.70 24.91
CA LEU A 351 -10.98 -9.39 26.18
C LEU A 351 -10.45 -10.81 26.01
N GLY A 352 -10.70 -11.44 24.86
CA GLY A 352 -10.26 -12.80 24.57
C GLY A 352 -10.45 -13.15 23.11
N TYR A 353 -9.69 -14.13 22.63
CA TYR A 353 -9.68 -14.54 21.23
C TYR A 353 -9.52 -16.04 21.10
N GLY A 354 -10.13 -16.64 20.08
CA GLY A 354 -9.91 -18.03 19.72
C GLY A 354 -11.21 -18.76 19.45
N HIS A 355 -11.20 -20.06 19.67
CA HIS A 355 -12.33 -20.92 19.34
C HIS A 355 -13.32 -21.00 20.49
N ILE A 356 -14.61 -20.99 20.19
CA ILE A 356 -15.67 -21.36 21.12
C ILE A 356 -15.90 -22.87 21.00
N GLN A 357 -15.40 -23.64 21.95
CA GLN A 357 -15.28 -25.09 21.84
C GLN A 357 -16.23 -25.84 22.77
N GLN A 358 -16.68 -27.00 22.31
CA GLN A 358 -17.29 -28.02 23.14
C GLN A 358 -16.83 -29.40 22.65
N GLY A 359 -15.95 -30.05 23.41
CA GLY A 359 -15.27 -31.26 22.98
C GLY A 359 -14.44 -31.02 21.71
N SER A 360 -14.67 -31.80 20.66
CA SER A 360 -14.00 -31.63 19.35
C SER A 360 -14.73 -30.65 18.40
N GLY A 361 -15.80 -30.01 18.87
CA GLY A 361 -16.63 -29.10 18.07
C GLY A 361 -16.31 -27.64 18.34
N CYS A 362 -16.27 -26.82 17.29
CA CYS A 362 -16.07 -25.37 17.31
C CYS A 362 -17.30 -24.68 16.70
N VAL A 363 -17.71 -23.54 17.28
CA VAL A 363 -18.73 -22.69 16.67
C VAL A 363 -18.18 -22.12 15.36
N ASP A 364 -18.92 -22.32 14.26
CA ASP A 364 -18.46 -22.00 12.91
C ASP A 364 -19.42 -21.05 12.20
N LEU A 365 -18.84 -20.02 11.59
CA LEU A 365 -19.48 -19.14 10.61
C LEU A 365 -19.61 -19.91 9.29
N ASP A 366 -20.58 -20.84 9.23
CA ASP A 366 -20.93 -21.54 7.99
C ASP A 366 -21.17 -20.52 6.85
N VAL A 367 -20.64 -20.79 5.65
CA VAL A 367 -20.81 -19.92 4.47
C VAL A 367 -22.26 -20.00 3.97
N GLY A 368 -22.95 -18.86 3.89
CA GLY A 368 -24.34 -18.81 3.42
C GLY A 368 -24.95 -17.40 3.38
N GLN A 369 -26.20 -17.30 2.94
CA GLN A 369 -26.95 -16.04 2.96
C GLN A 369 -27.33 -15.69 4.40
N LEU A 370 -27.00 -14.47 4.81
CA LEU A 370 -27.26 -13.98 6.17
C LEU A 370 -28.74 -13.67 6.42
N PRO A 371 -29.24 -13.84 7.66
CA PRO A 371 -28.54 -14.38 8.85
C PRO A 371 -28.40 -15.91 8.79
N VAL A 372 -27.24 -16.45 9.22
CA VAL A 372 -27.00 -17.91 9.26
C VAL A 372 -27.20 -18.44 10.68
N ILE A 373 -27.81 -19.61 10.83
CA ILE A 373 -27.91 -20.29 12.14
C ILE A 373 -26.52 -20.80 12.54
N ALA A 374 -26.06 -20.43 13.73
CA ALA A 374 -24.77 -20.87 14.27
C ALA A 374 -24.77 -22.38 14.50
N LYS A 375 -23.68 -23.06 14.14
CA LYS A 375 -23.54 -24.52 14.26
C LYS A 375 -22.18 -24.89 14.83
N LEU A 376 -22.14 -26.08 15.44
CA LEU A 376 -20.90 -26.75 15.81
C LEU A 376 -20.37 -27.55 14.62
N ARG A 377 -19.12 -27.28 14.22
CA ARG A 377 -18.36 -28.04 13.22
C ARG A 377 -17.11 -28.61 13.87
N GLN A 378 -16.47 -29.57 13.21
CA GLN A 378 -15.19 -30.07 13.69
C GLN A 378 -14.18 -28.92 13.76
N CYS A 379 -13.48 -28.79 14.88
CA CYS A 379 -12.44 -27.78 15.04
C CYS A 379 -11.31 -27.98 14.03
N VAL A 380 -10.94 -26.91 13.31
CA VAL A 380 -9.85 -26.90 12.35
C VAL A 380 -8.92 -25.74 12.72
N GLN A 381 -7.63 -26.03 12.89
CA GLN A 381 -6.63 -24.99 13.14
C GLN A 381 -6.50 -24.07 11.91
N ASN A 382 -6.31 -22.77 12.15
CA ASN A 382 -6.16 -21.75 11.11
C ASN A 382 -7.38 -21.64 10.17
N LYS A 383 -8.58 -21.79 10.73
CA LYS A 383 -9.83 -21.57 10.01
C LYS A 383 -10.52 -20.32 10.55
N ASP A 384 -10.40 -19.21 9.82
CA ASP A 384 -10.92 -17.90 10.21
C ASP A 384 -12.42 -17.90 10.55
N THR A 385 -13.22 -18.82 9.98
CA THR A 385 -14.66 -18.93 10.26
C THR A 385 -14.95 -19.52 11.64
N GLN A 386 -13.96 -20.08 12.32
CA GLN A 386 -14.06 -20.63 13.69
C GLN A 386 -13.36 -19.75 14.72
N ASP A 387 -12.77 -18.63 14.31
CA ASP A 387 -12.09 -17.70 15.20
C ASP A 387 -13.06 -16.61 15.65
N TRP A 388 -13.18 -16.45 16.96
CA TRP A 388 -14.08 -15.51 17.61
C TRP A 388 -13.31 -14.59 18.56
N SER A 389 -13.69 -13.31 18.55
CA SER A 389 -13.17 -12.26 19.42
C SER A 389 -14.26 -11.84 20.41
N TRP A 390 -13.93 -11.84 21.70
CA TRP A 390 -14.77 -11.31 22.77
C TRP A 390 -14.42 -9.86 23.05
N ARG A 391 -15.42 -8.97 23.04
CA ARG A 391 -15.25 -7.54 23.27
C ARG A 391 -15.73 -7.11 24.66
N ARG A 392 -15.22 -5.98 25.20
CA ARG A 392 -15.57 -5.40 26.52
C ARG A 392 -17.06 -5.20 26.78
N LYS A 393 -17.89 -5.10 25.74
CA LYS A 393 -19.36 -4.95 25.84
C LYS A 393 -20.13 -6.28 25.68
N GLY A 394 -19.45 -7.42 25.86
CA GLY A 394 -20.06 -8.73 25.70
C GLY A 394 -20.38 -9.09 24.25
N ILE A 395 -19.76 -8.42 23.28
CA ILE A 395 -19.97 -8.70 21.87
C ILE A 395 -19.02 -9.82 21.45
N ILE A 396 -19.57 -10.87 20.84
CA ILE A 396 -18.82 -11.99 20.27
C ILE A 396 -18.82 -11.83 18.75
N VAL A 397 -17.65 -11.57 18.17
CA VAL A 397 -17.51 -11.17 16.76
C VAL A 397 -16.48 -12.03 16.02
N SER A 398 -16.77 -12.34 14.75
CA SER A 398 -15.87 -12.97 13.80
C SER A 398 -16.08 -12.35 12.43
N ASN A 399 -15.01 -11.88 11.75
CA ASN A 399 -15.09 -11.30 10.40
C ASN A 399 -16.19 -10.22 10.21
N GLY A 400 -16.39 -9.34 11.20
CA GLY A 400 -17.43 -8.30 11.17
C GLY A 400 -18.86 -8.79 11.44
N MET A 401 -19.01 -10.08 11.78
CA MET A 401 -20.26 -10.76 12.05
C MET A 401 -20.39 -11.07 13.55
N CYS A 402 -21.55 -10.78 14.11
CA CYS A 402 -21.82 -10.94 15.54
C CYS A 402 -22.72 -12.14 15.81
N LEU A 403 -22.40 -12.87 16.88
CA LEU A 403 -23.28 -13.90 17.44
C LEU A 403 -24.48 -13.22 18.10
N SER A 404 -25.70 -13.63 17.73
CA SER A 404 -26.94 -12.96 18.13
C SER A 404 -28.05 -13.97 18.40
N VAL A 405 -29.02 -13.62 19.25
CA VAL A 405 -30.24 -14.39 19.40
C VAL A 405 -31.32 -13.86 18.46
N SER A 406 -31.97 -14.77 17.72
CA SER A 406 -33.07 -14.41 16.83
C SER A 406 -34.25 -13.83 17.62
N PRO A 407 -34.84 -12.71 17.18
CA PRO A 407 -35.98 -12.08 17.86
C PRO A 407 -37.31 -12.82 17.69
N SER A 408 -37.34 -13.97 17.01
CA SER A 408 -38.57 -14.74 16.79
C SER A 408 -39.07 -15.42 18.07
N GLU A 409 -40.34 -15.21 18.43
CA GLU A 409 -40.98 -15.74 19.64
C GLU A 409 -41.07 -17.28 19.70
N THR A 410 -40.94 -17.98 18.56
CA THR A 410 -41.21 -19.42 18.50
C THR A 410 -39.98 -20.28 18.78
N GLN A 411 -38.77 -19.86 18.40
CA GLN A 411 -37.51 -20.58 18.61
C GLN A 411 -36.34 -19.59 18.77
N LEU A 412 -35.73 -19.58 19.95
CA LEU A 412 -34.57 -18.73 20.28
C LEU A 412 -33.26 -19.33 19.73
N TYR A 413 -33.14 -19.37 18.40
CA TYR A 413 -31.90 -19.78 17.75
C TYR A 413 -30.82 -18.72 17.92
N VAL A 414 -29.59 -19.22 17.99
CA VAL A 414 -28.40 -18.40 17.84
C VAL A 414 -28.08 -18.28 16.36
N ILE A 415 -28.06 -17.04 15.90
CA ILE A 415 -27.81 -16.65 14.52
C ILE A 415 -26.55 -15.80 14.45
N ILE A 416 -25.96 -15.75 13.27
CA ILE A 416 -24.82 -14.91 12.96
C ILE A 416 -25.29 -13.89 11.93
N LYS A 417 -25.19 -12.61 12.29
CA LYS A 417 -25.60 -11.46 11.46
C LYS A 417 -24.64 -10.30 11.66
N PHE A 418 -24.76 -9.26 10.82
CA PHE A 418 -23.96 -8.05 10.99
C PHE A 418 -24.11 -7.48 12.40
N CYS A 419 -23.01 -6.96 12.93
CA CYS A 419 -23.00 -6.31 14.23
C CYS A 419 -23.85 -5.04 14.19
N ASP A 420 -24.93 -5.01 14.98
CA ASP A 420 -25.79 -3.85 15.20
C ASP A 420 -25.74 -3.35 16.65
N PHE A 421 -24.99 -4.05 17.51
CA PHE A 421 -24.71 -3.70 18.91
C PHE A 421 -25.97 -3.57 19.78
N THR A 422 -27.07 -4.21 19.35
CA THR A 422 -28.30 -4.34 20.13
C THR A 422 -28.12 -5.30 21.29
N ASP A 423 -29.06 -5.28 22.25
CA ASP A 423 -29.01 -6.18 23.41
C ASP A 423 -29.11 -7.67 23.01
N ASN A 424 -29.63 -7.97 21.81
CA ASN A 424 -29.68 -9.31 21.22
C ASN A 424 -28.31 -9.84 20.74
N GLN A 425 -27.23 -9.03 20.85
CA GLN A 425 -25.86 -9.40 20.50
C GLN A 425 -24.93 -9.43 21.71
N ARG A 426 -25.46 -9.26 22.92
CA ARG A 426 -24.67 -9.18 24.13
C ARG A 426 -24.67 -10.49 24.90
N TRP A 427 -23.48 -10.89 25.31
CA TRP A 427 -23.20 -12.15 25.97
C TRP A 427 -22.30 -11.91 27.17
N ILE A 428 -22.59 -12.62 28.26
CA ILE A 428 -21.85 -12.58 29.51
C ILE A 428 -21.21 -13.96 29.70
N ARG A 429 -19.90 -13.97 29.93
CA ARG A 429 -19.18 -15.20 30.29
C ARG A 429 -19.32 -15.44 31.79
N GLN A 430 -19.82 -16.60 32.18
CA GLN A 430 -19.91 -17.05 33.58
C GLN A 430 -19.23 -18.41 33.68
N GLU A 431 -17.98 -18.42 34.16
CA GLU A 431 -17.13 -19.62 34.21
C GLU A 431 -17.08 -20.39 32.88
N LYS A 432 -17.82 -21.50 32.75
CA LYS A 432 -17.93 -22.32 31.53
C LYS A 432 -19.18 -22.06 30.71
N GLN A 433 -20.12 -21.25 31.19
CA GLN A 433 -21.36 -20.90 30.49
C GLN A 433 -21.23 -19.57 29.74
N ILE A 434 -22.00 -19.42 28.66
CA ILE A 434 -22.11 -18.18 27.89
C ILE A 434 -23.59 -17.77 27.94
N VAL A 435 -23.88 -16.69 28.66
CA VAL A 435 -25.25 -16.25 28.97
C VAL A 435 -25.62 -15.09 28.06
N HIS A 436 -26.77 -15.16 27.41
CA HIS A 436 -27.30 -14.06 26.63
C HIS A 436 -27.89 -12.99 27.56
N GLU A 437 -27.41 -11.75 27.48
CA GLU A 437 -27.72 -10.69 28.45
C GLU A 437 -29.22 -10.36 28.47
N ALA A 438 -29.86 -10.20 27.31
CA ALA A 438 -31.25 -9.77 27.25
C ALA A 438 -32.26 -10.85 27.72
N THR A 439 -31.93 -12.14 27.56
CA THR A 439 -32.86 -13.23 27.91
C THR A 439 -32.49 -13.95 29.20
N GLY A 440 -31.26 -13.79 29.70
CA GLY A 440 -30.74 -14.55 30.84
C GLY A 440 -30.56 -16.05 30.56
N LYS A 441 -30.67 -16.48 29.30
CA LYS A 441 -30.57 -17.89 28.88
C LYS A 441 -29.16 -18.21 28.39
N CYS A 442 -28.75 -19.47 28.56
CA CYS A 442 -27.41 -19.94 28.22
C CYS A 442 -27.34 -20.49 26.79
N LEU A 443 -26.21 -20.26 26.13
CA LEU A 443 -25.86 -20.88 24.85
C LEU A 443 -25.83 -22.41 25.02
N ASP A 444 -26.60 -23.10 24.20
CA ASP A 444 -26.85 -24.52 24.35
C ASP A 444 -26.76 -25.26 23.01
N SER A 445 -25.96 -26.32 23.01
CA SER A 445 -25.76 -27.20 21.87
C SER A 445 -26.72 -28.40 21.85
N ARG A 446 -27.64 -28.57 22.81
CA ARG A 446 -28.50 -29.77 22.95
C ARG A 446 -29.19 -30.21 21.65
N LYS A 447 -29.46 -29.29 20.72
CA LYS A 447 -30.01 -29.57 19.38
C LYS A 447 -29.00 -29.33 18.24
N VAL A 448 -27.74 -29.77 18.39
CA VAL A 448 -26.64 -29.57 17.40
C VAL A 448 -27.08 -29.77 15.94
N LYS A 449 -27.91 -30.80 15.65
CA LYS A 449 -28.36 -31.12 14.29
C LYS A 449 -29.16 -29.99 13.63
N THR A 450 -29.91 -29.20 14.39
CA THR A 450 -30.71 -28.08 13.88
C THR A 450 -30.01 -26.73 14.03
N GLY A 451 -29.01 -26.64 14.91
CA GLY A 451 -28.26 -25.42 15.19
C GLY A 451 -28.21 -25.10 16.69
N LEU A 452 -27.39 -24.11 17.04
CA LEU A 452 -27.27 -23.62 18.40
C LEU A 452 -28.49 -22.79 18.80
N GLN A 453 -28.86 -22.87 20.07
CA GLN A 453 -30.01 -22.19 20.66
C GLN A 453 -29.63 -21.61 22.01
N VAL A 454 -30.50 -20.78 22.58
CA VAL A 454 -30.43 -20.42 24.01
C VAL A 454 -31.51 -21.16 24.80
N SER A 455 -31.14 -21.71 25.95
CA SER A 455 -32.04 -22.42 26.86
C SER A 455 -31.80 -22.01 28.31
N ASP A 456 -32.67 -22.41 29.24
CA ASP A 456 -32.51 -22.06 30.65
C ASP A 456 -31.18 -22.60 31.18
N CYS A 457 -30.44 -21.76 31.90
CA CYS A 457 -29.10 -22.08 32.39
C CYS A 457 -29.13 -23.22 33.40
N ASP A 458 -28.30 -24.23 33.18
CA ASP A 458 -28.11 -25.40 34.03
C ASP A 458 -26.63 -25.78 34.04
N GLU A 459 -25.98 -25.59 35.19
CA GLU A 459 -24.54 -25.85 35.37
C GLU A 459 -24.18 -27.35 35.22
N GLN A 460 -25.15 -28.25 35.44
CA GLN A 460 -24.95 -29.68 35.28
C GLN A 460 -25.04 -30.10 33.81
N GLN A 461 -25.59 -29.26 32.94
CA GLN A 461 -25.78 -29.57 31.54
C GLN A 461 -24.49 -29.40 30.74
N ASP A 462 -23.91 -30.52 30.30
CA ASP A 462 -22.67 -30.51 29.51
C ASP A 462 -22.79 -29.76 28.16
N SER A 463 -23.98 -29.74 27.56
CA SER A 463 -24.23 -29.00 26.31
C SER A 463 -24.19 -27.48 26.46
N GLN A 464 -24.13 -26.95 27.69
CA GLN A 464 -23.95 -25.53 28.00
C GLN A 464 -22.55 -25.18 28.49
N LYS A 465 -21.64 -26.16 28.56
CA LYS A 465 -20.24 -25.93 28.94
C LYS A 465 -19.41 -25.68 27.69
N TRP A 466 -18.71 -24.56 27.66
CA TRP A 466 -17.92 -24.08 26.54
C TRP A 466 -16.51 -23.74 27.01
N ASP A 467 -15.49 -24.13 26.26
CA ASP A 467 -14.10 -23.77 26.50
C ASP A 467 -13.64 -22.75 25.44
N ILE A 468 -12.80 -21.79 25.82
CA ILE A 468 -12.27 -20.74 24.92
C ILE A 468 -10.75 -20.89 24.88
N THR A 469 -10.17 -21.10 23.71
CA THR A 469 -8.79 -21.59 23.59
C THR A 469 -7.69 -20.59 23.92
N MET A 470 -7.92 -19.28 23.85
CA MET A 470 -6.98 -18.28 24.38
C MET A 470 -7.69 -17.21 25.21
N GLU A 471 -7.82 -17.46 26.51
CA GLU A 471 -8.08 -16.41 27.50
C GLU A 471 -6.77 -15.66 27.76
N THR A 472 -6.58 -14.49 27.16
CA THR A 472 -5.70 -13.49 27.80
C THR A 472 -6.41 -13.03 29.06
N THR A 473 -6.00 -13.59 30.20
CA THR A 473 -6.39 -13.10 31.52
C THR A 473 -5.79 -11.71 31.71
N ILE A 474 -6.43 -10.67 31.16
CA ILE A 474 -6.06 -9.29 31.49
C ILE A 474 -6.67 -9.01 32.87
N ASN A 475 -5.82 -9.10 33.90
CA ASN A 475 -6.12 -8.56 35.22
C ASN A 475 -6.40 -7.06 35.07
N LEU A 476 -7.66 -6.66 35.22
CA LEU A 476 -8.18 -5.32 34.93
C LEU A 476 -7.73 -4.19 35.90
N GLU A 477 -6.68 -4.36 36.70
CA GLU A 477 -6.33 -3.36 37.73
C GLU A 477 -4.85 -2.96 37.84
N LYS A 478 -3.91 -3.47 37.02
CA LYS A 478 -2.48 -3.17 37.26
C LYS A 478 -1.68 -2.46 36.17
N ASP A 479 -2.07 -2.52 34.90
CA ASP A 479 -1.17 -2.06 33.82
C ASP A 479 -1.50 -0.68 33.23
N TYR A 480 -2.26 0.17 33.94
CA TYR A 480 -2.65 1.50 33.45
C TYR A 480 -1.82 2.67 34.02
N LEU A 481 -0.72 2.43 34.74
CA LEU A 481 0.03 3.51 35.39
C LEU A 481 1.51 3.68 34.99
N ASP A 482 2.11 2.78 34.21
CA ASP A 482 3.58 2.81 33.99
C ASP A 482 4.04 3.07 32.54
N SER A 483 3.21 3.67 31.68
CA SER A 483 3.67 4.08 30.34
C SER A 483 3.00 5.36 29.84
N TYR A 484 3.52 6.50 30.32
CA TYR A 484 3.43 7.80 29.65
C TYR A 484 4.74 8.13 28.93
#